data_AF-A0A520HRC9-F1
#
_entry.id   AF-A0A520HRC9-F1
#
_cell.length_a   1.000
_cell.length_b   1.000
_cell.length_c   1.000
_cell.angle_alpha   90.00
_cell.angle_beta   90.00
_cell.angle_gamma   90.00
#
_symmetry.space_group_name_H-M   'P 1'
#
loop_
_entity.id
_entity.type
_entity.pdbx_description
1 polymer ?
#
loop_
_entity_poly.entity_id
_entity_poly.type
_entity_poly.pdbx_seq_one_letter_code
_entity_poly.pdbx_strand_id
1 'polypeptide(L)'
;MKLKGMTFSGGGIRSATFGLGVLQKLSKLGVLREFDYISTVSGGGYIGSWWVSWIKRLGSFKQVNKLLNPDISGDPLSEEVRPIRWLRMYSNYLAPTTGIASTDSVTAGLTWLRNTIINQTLLIIMLCTLLAAISLVYEIWNGTFVSAPFYNQASILSFSIVFLGVAAFFTGTAMRMYTADHIKSTSRFSNKLIANILMGWGIFSGLIISSWIAAEKFQFISDKTSIYISVAIVGSLSMVGVAIIGNYWKATNTKKPWDYGIWLVISSAAAGALGGYLLKLSWDLISFIQSQDYCYNKFSRFSGQLAFIIGPPLILECFSLCVVVRMMIMGTLFPDERREWWGRMGAVMHKAMIGYILLSFGALILPQLIYVFTKPLVSLAGGWLAIVLWAVRTAYASSANPSKGKSGIKDVLIKLAPYLFMVIFLLLGAYILDVLQ
;
A
#
# COMPACT_ATOMS: atom_id res chain seq x y z
N MET A 1 51.85 25.38 2.00
CA MET A 1 51.72 23.99 2.51
C MET A 1 50.37 23.44 2.07
N LYS A 2 50.26 22.14 1.75
CA LYS A 2 48.96 21.51 1.48
C LYS A 2 48.38 21.02 2.81
N LEU A 3 47.25 21.58 3.24
CA LEU A 3 46.53 21.15 4.43
C LEU A 3 45.92 19.77 4.22
N LYS A 4 45.96 18.90 5.24
CA LYS A 4 45.38 17.55 5.20
C LYS A 4 44.28 17.42 6.26
N GLY A 5 43.17 16.80 5.88
CA GLY A 5 42.04 16.53 6.77
C GLY A 5 41.80 15.04 6.94
N MET A 6 41.44 14.63 8.16
CA MET A 6 40.93 13.28 8.47
C MET A 6 39.44 13.37 8.79
N THR A 7 38.65 12.45 8.23
CA THR A 7 37.19 12.44 8.41
C THR A 7 36.73 11.13 9.02
N PHE A 8 35.87 11.19 10.04
CA PHE A 8 35.20 10.01 10.62
C PHE A 8 33.68 10.11 10.44
N SER A 9 33.13 9.16 9.68
CA SER A 9 31.70 9.11 9.37
C SER A 9 30.84 8.54 10.49
N GLY A 10 29.52 8.73 10.38
CA GLY A 10 28.53 8.16 11.30
C GLY A 10 28.44 6.63 11.24
N GLY A 11 27.65 6.05 12.16
CA GLY A 11 27.46 4.60 12.26
C GLY A 11 27.48 4.03 13.69
N GLY A 12 27.23 4.86 14.70
CA GLY A 12 27.21 4.48 16.11
C GLY A 12 28.54 3.90 16.60
N ILE A 13 28.47 3.03 17.61
CA ILE A 13 29.67 2.47 18.24
C ILE A 13 30.54 1.64 17.29
N ARG A 14 29.93 0.97 16.29
CA ARG A 14 30.67 0.19 15.29
C ARG A 14 31.62 1.07 14.47
N SER A 15 31.14 2.23 14.02
CA SER A 15 31.98 3.21 13.32
C SER A 15 33.10 3.71 14.23
N ALA A 16 32.81 3.97 15.51
CA ALA A 16 33.82 4.39 16.48
C ALA A 16 34.91 3.32 16.69
N THR A 17 34.54 2.05 16.81
CA THR A 17 35.48 0.92 16.94
C THR A 17 36.34 0.73 15.68
N PHE A 18 35.74 0.87 14.48
CA PHE A 18 36.51 0.89 13.23
C PHE A 18 37.48 2.07 13.19
N GLY A 19 37.01 3.26 13.56
CA GLY A 19 37.82 4.49 13.64
C GLY A 19 39.01 4.34 14.59
N LEU A 20 38.85 3.64 15.71
CA LEU A 20 39.97 3.28 16.58
C LEU A 20 41.02 2.47 15.81
N GLY A 21 40.62 1.43 15.08
CA GLY A 21 41.55 0.63 14.26
C GLY A 21 42.31 1.47 13.22
N VAL A 22 41.62 2.42 12.58
CA VAL A 22 42.23 3.39 11.65
C VAL A 22 43.27 4.25 12.37
N LEU A 23 42.93 4.83 13.54
CA LEU A 23 43.88 5.61 14.34
C LEU A 23 45.10 4.79 14.76
N GLN A 24 44.92 3.54 15.18
CA GLN A 24 46.03 2.65 15.57
C GLN A 24 46.95 2.35 14.37
N LYS A 25 46.38 2.13 13.17
CA LYS A 25 47.18 1.90 11.96
C LYS A 25 47.93 3.15 11.50
N LEU A 26 47.29 4.33 11.53
CA LEU A 26 47.93 5.59 11.17
C LEU A 26 49.02 5.99 12.17
N SER A 27 48.81 5.71 13.46
CA SER A 27 49.83 5.84 14.51
C SER A 27 51.06 4.96 14.20
N LYS A 28 50.83 3.68 13.86
CA LYS A 28 51.89 2.74 13.48
C LYS A 28 52.68 3.21 12.25
N LEU A 29 52.02 3.84 11.29
CA LEU A 29 52.68 4.43 10.11
C LEU A 29 53.36 5.77 10.38
N GLY A 30 53.17 6.37 11.57
CA GLY A 30 53.77 7.65 11.94
C GLY A 30 53.12 8.89 11.31
N VAL A 31 52.03 8.74 10.55
CA VAL A 31 51.44 9.81 9.73
C VAL A 31 50.34 10.62 10.45
N LEU A 32 49.93 10.25 11.66
CA LEU A 32 48.87 10.97 12.38
C LEU A 32 49.18 12.46 12.63
N ARG A 33 50.46 12.83 12.67
CA ARG A 33 50.91 14.22 12.83
C ARG A 33 50.74 15.08 11.58
N GLU A 34 50.47 14.46 10.43
CA GLU A 34 50.36 15.16 9.16
C GLU A 34 48.96 15.73 8.92
N PHE A 35 47.96 15.38 9.74
CA PHE A 35 46.60 15.86 9.59
C PHE A 35 46.37 17.14 10.41
N ASP A 36 45.95 18.20 9.73
CA ASP A 36 45.67 19.53 10.31
C ASP A 36 44.23 19.65 10.82
N TYR A 37 43.29 18.98 10.15
CA TYR A 37 41.86 19.05 10.48
C TYR A 37 41.28 17.66 10.75
N ILE A 38 40.33 17.62 11.68
CA ILE A 38 39.46 16.47 11.90
C ILE A 38 38.00 16.88 11.71
N SER A 39 37.25 16.14 10.91
CA SER A 39 35.81 16.31 10.76
C SER A 39 35.09 15.03 11.15
N THR A 40 34.03 15.15 11.95
CA THR A 40 33.37 13.99 12.57
C THR A 40 31.87 14.17 12.60
N VAL A 41 31.13 13.06 12.47
CA VAL A 41 29.65 13.05 12.60
C VAL A 41 29.17 11.78 13.30
N SER A 42 28.19 11.89 14.19
CA SER A 42 27.57 10.76 14.90
C SER A 42 28.60 9.81 15.55
N GLY A 43 28.68 8.53 15.15
CA GLY A 43 29.69 7.57 15.61
C GLY A 43 31.15 8.01 15.39
N GLY A 44 31.41 8.80 14.34
CA GLY A 44 32.70 9.45 14.14
C GLY A 44 33.00 10.52 15.19
N GLY A 45 31.96 11.20 15.69
CA GLY A 45 32.06 12.15 16.79
C GLY A 45 32.42 11.46 18.11
N TYR A 46 31.96 10.22 18.32
CA TYR A 46 32.37 9.41 19.48
C TYR A 46 33.88 9.15 19.46
N ILE A 47 34.43 8.61 18.37
CA ILE A 47 35.87 8.34 18.30
C ILE A 47 36.70 9.63 18.29
N GLY A 48 36.25 10.68 17.61
CA GLY A 48 36.92 11.97 17.59
C GLY A 48 36.99 12.61 18.98
N SER A 49 35.87 12.72 19.68
CA SER A 49 35.82 13.27 21.04
C SER A 49 36.57 12.39 22.05
N TRP A 50 36.50 11.06 21.92
CA TRP A 50 37.31 10.13 22.73
C TRP A 50 38.81 10.39 22.55
N TRP A 51 39.28 10.52 21.31
CA TRP A 51 40.68 10.72 20.97
C TRP A 51 41.19 12.09 21.46
N VAL A 52 40.45 13.16 21.13
CA VAL A 52 40.78 14.53 21.56
C VAL A 52 40.76 14.64 23.09
N SER A 53 39.80 14.02 23.76
CA SER A 53 39.73 14.03 25.23
C SER A 53 40.89 13.26 25.87
N TRP A 54 41.36 12.18 25.25
CA TRP A 54 42.51 11.42 25.73
C TRP A 54 43.80 12.25 25.59
N ILE A 55 43.99 12.93 24.46
CA ILE A 55 45.09 13.89 24.24
C ILE A 55 45.05 15.00 25.29
N LYS A 56 43.88 15.60 25.53
CA LYS A 56 43.72 16.68 26.50
C LYS A 56 44.05 16.25 27.92
N ARG A 57 43.61 15.05 28.34
CA ARG A 57 43.87 14.53 29.70
C ARG A 57 45.32 14.17 29.96
N LEU A 58 46.01 13.57 28.98
CA LEU A 58 47.44 13.27 29.10
C LEU A 58 48.33 14.50 28.87
N GLY A 59 47.80 15.57 28.28
CA GLY A 59 48.55 16.77 27.94
C GLY A 59 49.60 16.55 26.84
N SER A 60 49.63 15.39 26.19
CA SER A 60 50.67 15.03 25.22
C SER A 60 50.14 14.19 24.06
N PHE A 61 50.06 14.81 22.89
CA PHE A 61 49.77 14.10 21.63
C PHE A 61 50.82 13.02 21.35
N LYS A 62 52.11 13.30 21.63
CA LYS A 62 53.21 12.35 21.37
C LYS A 62 53.02 11.06 22.17
N GLN A 63 52.61 11.17 23.43
CA GLN A 63 52.35 10.01 24.29
C GLN A 63 51.11 9.24 23.81
N VAL A 64 49.99 9.91 23.54
CA VAL A 64 48.79 9.23 23.00
C VAL A 64 49.09 8.54 21.67
N ASN A 65 49.82 9.19 20.77
CA ASN A 65 50.22 8.59 19.51
C ASN A 65 51.09 7.34 19.72
N LYS A 66 51.98 7.33 20.72
CA LYS A 66 52.78 6.15 21.09
C LYS A 66 51.88 5.02 21.64
N LEU A 67 50.94 5.35 22.52
CA LEU A 67 49.99 4.42 23.15
C LEU A 67 48.88 3.93 22.21
N LEU A 68 48.69 4.57 21.06
CA LEU A 68 47.81 4.07 20.01
C LEU A 68 48.48 2.95 19.19
N ASN A 69 49.82 2.91 19.14
CA ASN A 69 50.55 1.91 18.35
C ASN A 69 50.54 0.56 19.08
N PRO A 70 49.85 -0.47 18.54
CA PRO A 70 49.76 -1.78 19.18
C PRO A 70 51.13 -2.47 19.35
N ASP A 71 52.11 -2.15 18.51
CA ASP A 71 53.45 -2.74 18.60
C ASP A 71 54.23 -2.21 19.82
N ILE A 72 53.85 -1.03 20.33
CA ILE A 72 54.51 -0.38 21.46
C ILE A 72 53.72 -0.62 22.75
N SER A 73 52.40 -0.53 22.69
CA SER A 73 51.49 -0.74 23.82
C SER A 73 50.68 -2.02 23.62
N GLY A 74 51.41 -3.14 23.52
CA GLY A 74 50.84 -4.45 23.18
C GLY A 74 50.03 -5.09 24.31
N ASP A 75 50.26 -4.70 25.57
CA ASP A 75 49.52 -5.22 26.72
C ASP A 75 48.14 -4.53 26.86
N PRO A 76 47.03 -5.23 26.58
CA PRO A 76 45.69 -4.67 26.66
C PRO A 76 45.22 -4.42 28.12
N LEU A 77 45.91 -4.95 29.13
CA LEU A 77 45.56 -4.80 30.54
C LEU A 77 46.27 -3.64 31.24
N SER A 78 47.31 -3.09 30.62
CA SER A 78 48.04 -1.93 31.14
C SER A 78 47.11 -0.71 31.36
N GLU A 79 47.32 0.02 32.46
CA GLU A 79 46.51 1.21 32.78
C GLU A 79 46.69 2.34 31.75
N GLU A 80 47.85 2.40 31.10
CA GLU A 80 48.15 3.41 30.08
C GLU A 80 47.23 3.31 28.85
N VAL A 81 46.73 2.10 28.52
CA VAL A 81 45.78 1.88 27.41
C VAL A 81 44.33 1.70 27.88
N ARG A 82 44.03 2.02 29.15
CA ARG A 82 42.66 1.94 29.70
C ARG A 82 41.61 2.61 28.79
N PRO A 83 41.84 3.76 28.15
CA PRO A 83 40.86 4.35 27.22
C PRO A 83 40.57 3.49 25.99
N ILE A 84 41.56 2.74 25.48
CA ILE A 84 41.40 1.78 24.38
C ILE A 84 40.61 0.57 24.86
N ARG A 85 40.99 0.01 26.02
CA ARG A 85 40.27 -1.11 26.67
C ARG A 85 38.80 -0.77 26.88
N TRP A 86 38.54 0.43 27.37
CA TRP A 86 37.19 0.94 27.61
C TRP A 86 36.35 0.98 26.34
N LEU A 87 36.88 1.55 25.24
CA LEU A 87 36.16 1.62 23.96
C LEU A 87 35.91 0.23 23.37
N ARG A 88 36.83 -0.72 23.55
CA ARG A 88 36.67 -2.12 23.10
C ARG A 88 35.61 -2.87 23.91
N MET A 89 35.61 -2.73 25.24
CA MET A 89 34.61 -3.37 26.11
C MET A 89 33.18 -2.91 25.81
N TYR A 90 33.01 -1.68 25.31
CA TYR A 90 31.70 -1.08 25.05
C TYR A 90 31.32 -1.08 23.58
N SER A 91 32.10 -1.77 22.74
CA SER A 91 31.81 -1.95 21.32
C SER A 91 30.54 -2.77 21.05
N ASN A 92 30.17 -3.68 21.98
CA ASN A 92 28.89 -4.40 21.98
C ASN A 92 27.86 -3.70 22.88
N TYR A 93 27.44 -2.50 22.48
CA TYR A 93 26.57 -1.63 23.29
C TYR A 93 25.19 -2.22 23.64
N LEU A 94 24.64 -3.10 22.79
CA LEU A 94 23.30 -3.71 23.00
C LEU A 94 23.33 -5.03 23.78
N ALA A 95 24.47 -5.73 23.79
CA ALA A 95 24.64 -7.02 24.44
C ALA A 95 26.12 -7.24 24.81
N PRO A 96 26.60 -6.58 25.88
CA PRO A 96 28.02 -6.61 26.25
C PRO A 96 28.49 -8.01 26.67
N THR A 97 27.62 -8.85 27.24
CA THR A 97 27.89 -10.27 27.44
C THR A 97 27.36 -11.10 26.28
N THR A 98 28.26 -11.63 25.44
CA THR A 98 27.88 -12.47 24.30
C THR A 98 27.75 -13.94 24.72
N GLY A 99 26.55 -14.50 24.66
CA GLY A 99 26.28 -15.92 24.92
C GLY A 99 24.78 -16.21 24.87
N ILE A 100 24.36 -17.37 24.34
CA ILE A 100 22.94 -17.69 24.14
C ILE A 100 22.15 -17.67 25.47
N ALA A 101 22.81 -18.02 26.58
CA ALA A 101 22.25 -17.98 27.93
C ALA A 101 22.66 -16.72 28.73
N SER A 102 23.31 -15.73 28.11
CA SER A 102 23.67 -14.50 28.82
C SER A 102 22.41 -13.69 29.12
N THR A 103 22.39 -13.01 30.26
CA THR A 103 21.27 -12.14 30.67
C THR A 103 20.96 -11.10 29.61
N ASP A 104 21.99 -10.54 28.95
CA ASP A 104 21.81 -9.52 27.92
C ASP A 104 21.20 -10.09 26.63
N SER A 105 21.64 -11.27 26.19
CA SER A 105 21.11 -11.93 24.99
C SER A 105 19.68 -12.42 25.20
N VAL A 106 19.38 -12.96 26.39
CA VAL A 106 18.01 -13.33 26.78
C VAL A 106 17.13 -12.08 26.88
N THR A 107 17.63 -10.98 27.45
CA THR A 107 16.88 -9.71 27.52
C THR A 107 16.58 -9.15 26.13
N ALA A 108 17.56 -9.17 25.23
CA ALA A 108 17.36 -8.74 23.84
C ALA A 108 16.34 -9.64 23.11
N GLY A 109 16.45 -10.96 23.26
CA GLY A 109 15.52 -11.93 22.69
C GLY A 109 14.09 -11.77 23.22
N LEU A 110 13.93 -11.65 24.54
CA LEU A 110 12.63 -11.40 25.18
C LEU A 110 12.04 -10.05 24.80
N THR A 111 12.87 -9.00 24.67
CA THR A 111 12.41 -7.67 24.21
C THR A 111 11.89 -7.74 22.77
N TRP A 112 12.63 -8.41 21.88
CA TRP A 112 12.20 -8.64 20.50
C TRP A 112 10.91 -9.47 20.46
N LEU A 113 10.84 -10.58 21.20
CA LEU A 113 9.68 -11.45 21.27
C LEU A 113 8.45 -10.69 21.78
N ARG A 114 8.57 -9.96 22.90
CA ARG A 114 7.51 -9.14 23.47
C ARG A 114 6.97 -8.14 22.44
N ASN A 115 7.86 -7.39 21.80
CA ASN A 115 7.46 -6.39 20.81
C ASN A 115 6.83 -7.03 19.56
N THR A 116 7.34 -8.20 19.14
CA THR A 116 6.79 -8.96 18.03
C THR A 116 5.39 -9.47 18.35
N ILE A 117 5.17 -10.04 19.54
CA ILE A 117 3.85 -10.47 19.99
C ILE A 117 2.88 -9.30 20.05
N ILE A 118 3.26 -8.17 20.65
CA ILE A 118 2.39 -6.98 20.73
C ILE A 118 2.00 -6.49 19.33
N ASN A 119 2.98 -6.30 18.44
CA ASN A 119 2.72 -5.85 17.08
C ASN A 119 1.88 -6.86 16.29
N GLN A 120 2.16 -8.15 16.43
CA GLN A 120 1.43 -9.19 15.71
C GLN A 120 -0.02 -9.29 16.20
N THR A 121 -0.25 -9.20 17.51
CA THR A 121 -1.60 -9.16 18.09
C THR A 121 -2.36 -7.95 17.58
N LEU A 122 -1.76 -6.75 17.56
CA LEU A 122 -2.39 -5.56 17.00
C LEU A 122 -2.75 -5.74 15.52
N LEU A 123 -1.85 -6.28 14.70
CA LEU A 123 -2.12 -6.55 13.29
C LEU A 123 -3.25 -7.55 13.11
N ILE A 124 -3.28 -8.64 13.88
CA ILE A 124 -4.34 -9.66 13.81
C ILE A 124 -5.68 -9.03 14.20
N ILE A 125 -5.75 -8.26 15.29
CA ILE A 125 -6.98 -7.59 15.71
C ILE A 125 -7.46 -6.64 14.60
N MET A 126 -6.57 -5.81 14.04
CA MET A 126 -6.91 -4.91 12.93
C MET A 126 -7.45 -5.68 11.71
N LEU A 127 -6.81 -6.79 11.34
CA LEU A 127 -7.28 -7.65 10.25
C LEU A 127 -8.67 -8.22 10.57
N CYS A 128 -8.88 -8.82 11.74
CA CYS A 128 -10.16 -9.37 12.15
C CYS A 128 -11.26 -8.30 12.17
N THR A 129 -10.96 -7.08 12.65
CA THR A 129 -11.89 -5.95 12.59
C THR A 129 -12.25 -5.59 11.15
N LEU A 130 -11.28 -5.55 10.24
CA LEU A 130 -11.54 -5.28 8.82
C LEU A 130 -12.39 -6.37 8.17
N LEU A 131 -12.08 -7.65 8.41
CA LEU A 131 -12.84 -8.77 7.87
C LEU A 131 -14.27 -8.79 8.43
N ALA A 132 -14.43 -8.58 9.75
CA ALA A 132 -15.74 -8.47 10.39
C ALA A 132 -16.55 -7.28 9.84
N ALA A 133 -15.91 -6.14 9.57
CA ALA A 133 -16.56 -5.00 8.94
C ALA A 133 -17.06 -5.34 7.54
N ILE A 134 -16.30 -6.12 6.75
CA ILE A 134 -16.76 -6.59 5.44
C ILE A 134 -17.93 -7.55 5.57
N SER A 135 -17.89 -8.49 6.52
CA SER A 135 -19.04 -9.36 6.83
C SER A 135 -20.28 -8.55 7.21
N LEU A 136 -20.14 -7.51 8.03
CA LEU A 136 -21.24 -6.61 8.37
C LEU A 136 -21.78 -5.87 7.12
N VAL A 137 -20.89 -5.36 6.26
CA VAL A 137 -21.30 -4.70 5.01
C VAL A 137 -22.04 -5.66 4.09
N TYR A 138 -21.62 -6.93 4.03
CA TYR A 138 -22.33 -7.98 3.29
C TYR A 138 -23.73 -8.23 3.85
N GLU A 139 -23.90 -8.34 5.17
CA GLU A 139 -25.22 -8.52 5.80
C GLU A 139 -26.15 -7.32 5.54
N ILE A 140 -25.62 -6.09 5.60
CA ILE A 140 -26.37 -4.88 5.25
C ILE A 140 -26.75 -4.91 3.75
N TRP A 141 -25.79 -5.23 2.88
CA TRP A 141 -25.99 -5.33 1.43
C TRP A 141 -27.08 -6.37 1.09
N ASN A 142 -27.10 -7.50 1.80
CA ASN A 142 -28.04 -8.61 1.59
C ASN A 142 -29.41 -8.36 2.24
N GLY A 143 -29.47 -7.71 3.41
CA GLY A 143 -30.68 -7.63 4.23
C GLY A 143 -31.48 -6.32 4.11
N THR A 144 -30.82 -5.17 3.96
CA THR A 144 -31.48 -3.86 4.13
C THR A 144 -31.89 -3.18 2.81
N PHE A 145 -31.26 -3.54 1.70
CA PHE A 145 -31.53 -2.92 0.38
C PHE A 145 -32.39 -3.78 -0.56
N VAL A 146 -32.60 -5.04 -0.20
CA VAL A 146 -33.35 -6.02 -1.01
C VAL A 146 -34.87 -5.87 -0.88
N SER A 147 -35.34 -5.27 0.22
CA SER A 147 -36.74 -5.29 0.64
C SER A 147 -37.61 -4.14 0.14
N ALA A 148 -37.07 -3.18 -0.63
CA ALA A 148 -37.88 -2.09 -1.17
C ALA A 148 -37.45 -1.63 -2.57
N PRO A 149 -37.84 -2.34 -3.64
CA PRO A 149 -37.69 -1.77 -4.95
C PRO A 149 -39.02 -1.24 -5.49
N PHE A 150 -39.13 0.09 -5.55
CA PHE A 150 -40.00 0.73 -6.52
C PHE A 150 -39.26 0.74 -7.87
N TYR A 151 -39.31 -0.36 -8.64
CA TYR A 151 -38.72 -0.44 -9.99
C TYR A 151 -39.55 0.32 -11.04
N ASN A 152 -39.94 1.56 -10.75
CA ASN A 152 -40.62 2.41 -11.72
C ASN A 152 -39.59 3.28 -12.47
N GLN A 153 -39.93 3.69 -13.68
CA GLN A 153 -39.02 4.49 -14.51
C GLN A 153 -38.64 5.83 -13.82
N ALA A 154 -39.55 6.40 -13.04
CA ALA A 154 -39.34 7.67 -12.34
C ALA A 154 -38.29 7.58 -11.21
N SER A 155 -38.29 6.49 -10.44
CA SER A 155 -37.34 6.24 -9.36
C SER A 155 -35.95 5.99 -9.93
N ILE A 156 -35.84 5.17 -10.98
CA ILE A 156 -34.58 4.86 -11.66
C ILE A 156 -33.98 6.11 -12.27
N LEU A 157 -34.80 6.95 -12.89
CA LEU A 157 -34.36 8.25 -13.40
C LEU A 157 -33.85 9.15 -12.25
N SER A 158 -34.61 9.25 -11.16
CA SER A 158 -34.25 10.08 -9.99
C SER A 158 -32.93 9.63 -9.36
N PHE A 159 -32.77 8.32 -9.15
CA PHE A 159 -31.53 7.77 -8.60
C PHE A 159 -30.35 7.96 -9.55
N SER A 160 -30.54 7.73 -10.85
CA SER A 160 -29.50 7.98 -11.85
C SER A 160 -29.03 9.42 -11.82
N ILE A 161 -29.97 10.38 -11.71
CA ILE A 161 -29.65 11.82 -11.62
C ILE A 161 -28.81 12.12 -10.37
N VAL A 162 -29.20 11.58 -9.21
CA VAL A 162 -28.46 11.80 -7.96
C VAL A 162 -27.06 11.18 -8.04
N PHE A 163 -26.97 9.90 -8.37
CA PHE A 163 -25.70 9.16 -8.35
C PHE A 163 -24.70 9.68 -9.38
N LEU A 164 -25.14 9.84 -10.63
CA LEU A 164 -24.28 10.29 -11.72
C LEU A 164 -24.07 11.80 -11.69
N GLY A 165 -25.04 12.58 -11.19
CA GLY A 165 -24.90 14.02 -11.01
C GLY A 165 -23.87 14.38 -9.93
N VAL A 166 -23.92 13.73 -8.77
CA VAL A 166 -22.92 13.91 -7.70
C VAL A 166 -21.53 13.47 -8.19
N ALA A 167 -21.44 12.31 -8.86
CA ALA A 167 -20.18 11.86 -9.45
C ALA A 167 -19.65 12.86 -10.49
N ALA A 168 -20.50 13.39 -11.36
CA ALA A 168 -20.13 14.37 -12.37
C ALA A 168 -19.63 15.68 -11.75
N PHE A 169 -20.29 16.15 -10.69
CA PHE A 169 -19.91 17.35 -9.96
C PHE A 169 -18.52 17.22 -9.33
N PHE A 170 -18.28 16.16 -8.55
CA PHE A 170 -16.98 15.95 -7.90
C PHE A 170 -15.87 15.68 -8.92
N THR A 171 -16.18 14.96 -10.00
CA THR A 171 -15.21 14.67 -11.06
C THR A 171 -14.82 15.94 -11.81
N GLY A 172 -15.81 16.74 -12.24
CA GLY A 172 -15.54 18.00 -12.93
C GLY A 172 -14.80 19.01 -12.04
N THR A 173 -15.15 19.11 -10.76
CA THR A 173 -14.44 19.99 -9.81
C THR A 173 -13.00 19.54 -9.58
N ALA A 174 -12.77 18.24 -9.41
CA ALA A 174 -11.43 17.67 -9.27
C ALA A 174 -10.55 17.99 -10.50
N MET A 175 -11.11 17.86 -11.69
CA MET A 175 -10.39 18.16 -12.93
C MET A 175 -10.05 19.63 -13.07
N ARG A 176 -10.97 20.53 -12.71
CA ARG A 176 -10.71 21.97 -12.74
C ARG A 176 -9.50 22.35 -11.87
N MET A 177 -9.31 21.64 -10.76
CA MET A 177 -8.18 21.84 -9.85
C MET A 177 -6.85 21.28 -10.37
N TYR A 178 -6.87 20.39 -11.37
CA TYR A 178 -5.69 19.76 -11.97
C TYR A 178 -5.17 20.52 -13.20
N THR A 179 -5.27 21.85 -13.24
CA THR A 179 -4.80 22.66 -14.39
C THR A 179 -3.43 23.26 -14.08
N ALA A 180 -2.48 23.18 -15.02
CA ALA A 180 -1.06 23.52 -14.80
C ALA A 180 -0.77 24.97 -14.36
N ASP A 181 -1.69 25.92 -14.59
CA ASP A 181 -1.45 27.35 -14.36
C ASP A 181 -1.71 27.86 -12.92
N HIS A 182 -2.00 26.99 -11.94
CA HIS A 182 -2.31 27.44 -10.57
C HIS A 182 -1.40 26.85 -9.48
N ILE A 183 -0.24 27.51 -9.30
CA ILE A 183 0.51 27.54 -8.02
C ILE A 183 -0.30 28.27 -6.91
N LYS A 184 -1.47 28.86 -7.21
CA LYS A 184 -2.36 29.50 -6.23
C LYS A 184 -3.81 29.03 -6.39
N SER A 185 -4.09 27.76 -6.11
CA SER A 185 -5.48 27.33 -5.91
C SER A 185 -5.98 27.89 -4.57
N THR A 186 -6.93 28.82 -4.61
CA THR A 186 -7.70 29.35 -3.47
C THR A 186 -8.81 28.38 -3.00
N SER A 187 -8.80 27.14 -3.49
CA SER A 187 -9.79 26.13 -3.11
C SER A 187 -9.60 25.68 -1.66
N ARG A 188 -10.70 25.60 -0.90
CA ARG A 188 -10.72 25.07 0.47
C ARG A 188 -10.36 23.58 0.57
N PHE A 189 -10.37 22.84 -0.54
CA PHE A 189 -10.21 21.38 -0.54
C PHE A 189 -8.89 20.95 -1.20
N SER A 190 -8.22 19.94 -0.64
CA SER A 190 -7.01 19.36 -1.25
C SER A 190 -7.37 18.36 -2.35
N ASN A 191 -6.53 18.25 -3.39
CA ASN A 191 -6.70 17.25 -4.47
C ASN A 191 -6.82 15.81 -3.93
N LYS A 192 -6.13 15.51 -2.83
CA LYS A 192 -6.18 14.21 -2.15
C LYS A 192 -7.54 13.94 -1.51
N LEU A 193 -8.17 14.96 -0.91
CA LEU A 193 -9.48 14.84 -0.29
C LEU A 193 -10.56 14.55 -1.35
N ILE A 194 -10.56 15.27 -2.47
CA ILE A 194 -11.55 15.06 -3.53
C ILE A 194 -11.38 13.67 -4.17
N ALA A 195 -10.15 13.21 -4.39
CA ALA A 195 -9.89 11.85 -4.86
C ALA A 195 -10.44 10.79 -3.90
N ASN A 196 -10.30 11.00 -2.58
CA ASN A 196 -10.87 10.10 -1.57
C ASN A 196 -12.40 10.15 -1.53
N ILE A 197 -13.02 11.33 -1.71
CA ILE A 197 -14.48 11.47 -1.79
C ILE A 197 -15.01 10.74 -3.02
N LEU A 198 -14.36 10.91 -4.19
CA LEU A 198 -14.72 10.21 -5.42
C LEU A 198 -14.58 8.68 -5.27
N MET A 199 -13.51 8.23 -4.62
CA MET A 199 -13.32 6.80 -4.30
C MET A 199 -14.44 6.28 -3.40
N GLY A 200 -14.74 6.99 -2.31
CA GLY A 200 -15.80 6.62 -1.39
C GLY A 200 -17.17 6.61 -2.06
N TRP A 201 -17.48 7.61 -2.88
CA TRP A 201 -18.72 7.68 -3.66
C TRP A 201 -18.82 6.56 -4.69
N GLY A 202 -17.72 6.23 -5.38
CA GLY A 202 -17.64 5.11 -6.30
C GLY A 202 -17.93 3.77 -5.60
N ILE A 203 -17.26 3.50 -4.48
CA ILE A 203 -17.48 2.26 -3.71
C ILE A 203 -18.92 2.20 -3.18
N PHE A 204 -19.42 3.29 -2.61
CA PHE A 204 -20.80 3.39 -2.13
C PHE A 204 -21.82 3.14 -3.24
N SER A 205 -21.66 3.80 -4.39
CA SER A 205 -22.54 3.61 -5.55
C SER A 205 -22.47 2.19 -6.12
N GLY A 206 -21.28 1.60 -6.21
CA GLY A 206 -21.12 0.19 -6.60
C GLY A 206 -21.85 -0.77 -5.66
N LEU A 207 -21.76 -0.56 -4.34
CA LEU A 207 -22.45 -1.37 -3.32
C LEU A 207 -23.98 -1.25 -3.45
N ILE A 208 -24.51 -0.04 -3.59
CA ILE A 208 -25.96 0.20 -3.70
C ILE A 208 -26.52 -0.34 -5.03
N ILE A 209 -25.84 -0.07 -6.15
CA ILE A 209 -26.32 -0.53 -7.46
C ILE A 209 -26.26 -2.06 -7.55
N SER A 210 -25.18 -2.68 -7.07
CA SER A 210 -25.07 -4.14 -7.06
C SER A 210 -26.06 -4.81 -6.11
N SER A 211 -26.40 -4.19 -4.96
CA SER A 211 -27.42 -4.75 -4.06
C SER A 211 -28.80 -4.75 -4.70
N TRP A 212 -29.17 -3.69 -5.42
CA TRP A 212 -30.45 -3.62 -6.13
C TRP A 212 -30.57 -4.62 -7.27
N ILE A 213 -29.48 -4.82 -8.03
CA ILE A 213 -29.43 -5.85 -9.07
C ILE A 213 -29.59 -7.25 -8.44
N ALA A 214 -28.89 -7.48 -7.32
CA ALA A 214 -28.90 -8.75 -6.59
C ALA A 214 -30.21 -9.01 -5.83
N ALA A 215 -30.96 -7.97 -5.48
CA ALA A 215 -32.24 -8.04 -4.78
C ALA A 215 -33.34 -8.67 -5.63
N GLU A 216 -33.26 -8.51 -6.95
CA GLU A 216 -34.36 -8.87 -7.83
C GLU A 216 -34.40 -10.38 -8.05
N LYS A 217 -35.26 -11.06 -7.28
CA LYS A 217 -35.54 -12.49 -7.46
C LYS A 217 -36.27 -12.73 -8.79
N PHE A 218 -35.50 -13.00 -9.83
CA PHE A 218 -35.75 -13.74 -11.09
C PHE A 218 -37.14 -13.79 -11.78
N GLN A 219 -38.17 -13.01 -11.43
CA GLN A 219 -39.52 -13.29 -11.97
C GLN A 219 -40.39 -12.12 -12.45
N PHE A 220 -40.00 -10.84 -12.36
CA PHE A 220 -41.03 -9.78 -12.52
C PHE A 220 -40.76 -8.57 -13.43
N ILE A 221 -39.58 -8.41 -14.06
CA ILE A 221 -39.40 -7.37 -15.09
C ILE A 221 -39.19 -8.01 -16.47
N SER A 222 -40.28 -8.11 -17.24
CA SER A 222 -40.27 -8.61 -18.63
C SER A 222 -39.62 -7.63 -19.62
N ASP A 223 -39.60 -6.33 -19.31
CA ASP A 223 -38.96 -5.30 -20.13
C ASP A 223 -38.03 -4.38 -19.31
N LYS A 224 -36.74 -4.73 -19.26
CA LYS A 224 -35.70 -3.94 -18.60
C LYS A 224 -35.23 -2.75 -19.44
N THR A 225 -35.74 -2.55 -20.66
CA THR A 225 -35.26 -1.54 -21.62
C THR A 225 -35.39 -0.12 -21.08
N SER A 226 -36.48 0.18 -20.36
CA SER A 226 -36.73 1.48 -19.73
C SER A 226 -35.66 1.89 -18.70
N ILE A 227 -35.08 0.90 -18.02
CA ILE A 227 -34.02 1.07 -17.01
C ILE A 227 -32.74 1.56 -17.69
N TYR A 228 -32.30 0.84 -18.72
CA TYR A 228 -31.03 1.12 -19.41
C TYR A 228 -31.09 2.42 -20.22
N ILE A 229 -32.24 2.74 -20.81
CA ILE A 229 -32.43 4.01 -21.52
C ILE A 229 -32.31 5.19 -20.56
N SER A 230 -32.93 5.11 -19.38
CA SER A 230 -32.86 6.17 -18.37
C SER A 230 -31.42 6.40 -17.90
N VAL A 231 -30.69 5.31 -17.61
CA VAL A 231 -29.28 5.37 -17.22
C VAL A 231 -28.41 5.92 -18.37
N ALA A 232 -28.68 5.53 -19.62
CA ALA A 232 -27.92 5.99 -20.78
C ALA A 232 -28.10 7.49 -21.04
N ILE A 233 -29.34 8.00 -20.94
CA ILE A 233 -29.64 9.43 -21.10
C ILE A 233 -28.95 10.22 -19.98
N VAL A 234 -29.16 9.84 -18.73
CA VAL A 234 -28.56 10.54 -17.59
C VAL A 234 -27.04 10.45 -17.62
N GLY A 235 -26.48 9.29 -17.95
CA GLY A 235 -25.03 9.11 -18.10
C GLY A 235 -24.43 10.00 -19.18
N SER A 236 -25.13 10.16 -20.32
CA SER A 236 -24.73 11.08 -21.38
C SER A 236 -24.71 12.53 -20.89
N LEU A 237 -25.77 12.95 -20.20
CA LEU A 237 -25.87 14.30 -19.62
C LEU A 237 -24.82 14.55 -18.54
N SER A 238 -24.56 13.56 -17.69
CA SER A 238 -23.51 13.62 -16.66
C SER A 238 -22.12 13.74 -17.27
N MET A 239 -21.84 13.04 -18.37
CA MET A 239 -20.57 13.18 -19.09
C MET A 239 -20.39 14.58 -19.69
N VAL A 240 -21.46 15.15 -20.26
CA VAL A 240 -21.47 16.57 -20.68
C VAL A 240 -21.23 17.47 -19.46
N GLY A 241 -21.89 17.21 -18.34
CA GLY A 241 -21.72 17.92 -17.07
C GLY A 241 -20.28 17.90 -16.55
N VAL A 242 -19.59 16.76 -16.60
CA VAL A 242 -18.16 16.64 -16.25
C VAL A 242 -17.31 17.56 -17.13
N ALA A 243 -17.57 17.57 -18.44
CA ALA A 243 -16.86 18.44 -19.37
C ALA A 243 -17.10 19.92 -19.04
N ILE A 244 -18.34 20.26 -18.68
CA ILE A 244 -18.76 21.61 -18.37
C ILE A 244 -18.07 22.12 -17.11
N ILE A 245 -18.21 21.38 -16.01
CA ILE A 245 -17.66 21.74 -14.71
C ILE A 245 -16.12 21.70 -14.75
N GLY A 246 -15.55 20.74 -15.48
CA GLY A 246 -14.11 20.55 -15.67
C GLY A 246 -13.45 21.51 -16.67
N ASN A 247 -14.21 22.41 -17.30
CA ASN A 247 -13.74 23.39 -18.28
C ASN A 247 -12.87 22.79 -19.40
N TYR A 248 -13.31 21.69 -20.03
CA TYR A 248 -12.45 20.98 -20.98
C TYR A 248 -12.01 21.85 -22.17
N TRP A 249 -12.89 22.76 -22.62
CA TRP A 249 -12.64 23.68 -23.74
C TRP A 249 -11.49 24.68 -23.49
N LYS A 250 -11.15 25.01 -22.25
CA LYS A 250 -10.02 25.91 -21.97
C LYS A 250 -8.68 25.24 -22.18
N ALA A 251 -8.63 23.92 -22.11
CA ALA A 251 -7.40 23.14 -22.26
C ALA A 251 -7.17 22.70 -23.72
N THR A 252 -8.09 23.01 -24.64
CA THR A 252 -7.98 22.64 -26.05
C THR A 252 -7.49 23.80 -26.91
N ASN A 253 -6.31 23.65 -27.52
CA ASN A 253 -5.77 24.57 -28.54
C ASN A 253 -6.43 24.35 -29.92
N THR A 254 -7.75 24.20 -29.96
CA THR A 254 -8.48 23.92 -31.21
C THR A 254 -8.80 25.21 -31.95
N LYS A 255 -8.41 25.30 -33.23
CA LYS A 255 -8.71 26.46 -34.10
C LYS A 255 -10.21 26.58 -34.47
N LYS A 256 -11.02 25.55 -34.20
CA LYS A 256 -12.46 25.48 -34.51
C LYS A 256 -13.24 24.98 -33.27
N PRO A 257 -13.88 25.89 -32.51
CA PRO A 257 -14.55 25.54 -31.26
C PRO A 257 -15.85 24.72 -31.44
N TRP A 258 -16.53 24.86 -32.57
CA TRP A 258 -17.75 24.10 -32.90
C TRP A 258 -17.47 22.60 -33.12
N ASP A 259 -16.35 22.26 -33.77
CA ASP A 259 -15.95 20.87 -33.99
C ASP A 259 -15.74 20.15 -32.65
N TYR A 260 -15.13 20.83 -31.69
CA TYR A 260 -14.94 20.33 -30.34
C TYR A 260 -16.27 20.04 -29.62
N GLY A 261 -17.23 20.97 -29.70
CA GLY A 261 -18.56 20.81 -29.09
C GLY A 261 -19.33 19.60 -29.64
N ILE A 262 -19.28 19.37 -30.96
CA ILE A 262 -19.93 18.23 -31.61
C ILE A 262 -19.33 16.91 -31.11
N TRP A 263 -18.00 16.77 -31.15
CA TRP A 263 -17.33 15.55 -30.69
C TRP A 263 -17.50 15.30 -29.19
N LEU A 264 -17.60 16.37 -28.39
CA LEU A 264 -17.91 16.26 -26.96
C LEU A 264 -19.31 15.67 -26.73
N VAL A 265 -20.32 16.11 -27.48
CA VAL A 265 -21.68 15.57 -27.37
C VAL A 265 -21.74 14.13 -27.88
N ILE A 266 -21.16 13.84 -29.05
CA ILE A 266 -21.14 12.48 -29.63
C ILE A 266 -20.43 11.50 -28.70
N SER A 267 -19.24 11.85 -28.20
CA SER A 267 -18.49 10.98 -27.28
C SER A 267 -19.22 10.78 -25.95
N SER A 268 -19.92 11.80 -25.44
CA SER A 268 -20.72 11.69 -24.21
C SER A 268 -21.95 10.81 -24.41
N ALA A 269 -22.64 10.94 -25.55
CA ALA A 269 -23.78 10.09 -25.91
C ALA A 269 -23.36 8.63 -26.08
N ALA A 270 -22.24 8.39 -26.76
CA ALA A 270 -21.67 7.04 -26.94
C ALA A 270 -21.28 6.42 -25.59
N ALA A 271 -20.64 7.18 -24.70
CA ALA A 271 -20.29 6.72 -23.36
C ALA A 271 -21.53 6.42 -22.51
N GLY A 272 -22.57 7.25 -22.56
CA GLY A 272 -23.82 6.98 -21.84
C GLY A 272 -24.54 5.74 -22.36
N ALA A 273 -24.67 5.60 -23.69
CA ALA A 273 -25.25 4.41 -24.31
C ALA A 273 -24.48 3.12 -23.92
N LEU A 274 -23.14 3.17 -23.96
CA LEU A 274 -22.31 2.08 -23.49
C LEU A 274 -22.55 1.78 -22.00
N GLY A 275 -22.65 2.80 -21.15
CA GLY A 275 -22.92 2.61 -19.72
C GLY A 275 -24.24 1.91 -19.44
N GLY A 276 -25.31 2.27 -20.16
CA GLY A 276 -26.60 1.57 -20.08
C GLY A 276 -26.50 0.11 -20.52
N TYR A 277 -25.79 -0.16 -21.62
CA TYR A 277 -25.57 -1.53 -22.11
C TYR A 277 -24.70 -2.38 -21.17
N LEU A 278 -23.60 -1.82 -20.65
CA LEU A 278 -22.74 -2.51 -19.69
C LEU A 278 -23.48 -2.80 -18.39
N LEU A 279 -24.34 -1.88 -17.92
CA LEU A 279 -25.19 -2.14 -16.75
C LEU A 279 -26.15 -3.32 -16.97
N LYS A 280 -26.71 -3.45 -18.19
CA LYS A 280 -27.50 -4.63 -18.58
C LYS A 280 -26.67 -5.91 -18.47
N LEU A 281 -25.47 -5.92 -19.06
CA LEU A 281 -24.59 -7.08 -18.99
C LEU A 281 -24.21 -7.45 -17.55
N SER A 282 -23.92 -6.44 -16.73
CA SER A 282 -23.61 -6.65 -15.31
C SER A 282 -24.78 -7.23 -14.55
N TRP A 283 -26.00 -6.79 -14.87
CA TRP A 283 -27.21 -7.39 -14.34
C TRP A 283 -27.32 -8.85 -14.72
N ASP A 284 -27.28 -9.16 -16.02
CA ASP A 284 -27.44 -10.53 -16.51
C ASP A 284 -26.40 -11.48 -15.90
N LEU A 285 -25.16 -11.01 -15.69
CA LEU A 285 -24.10 -11.76 -15.01
C LEU A 285 -24.40 -11.99 -13.52
N ILE A 286 -24.76 -10.95 -12.76
CA ILE A 286 -25.07 -11.07 -11.32
C ILE A 286 -26.27 -12.00 -11.12
N SER A 287 -27.32 -11.83 -11.92
CA SER A 287 -28.48 -12.73 -11.93
C SER A 287 -28.06 -14.17 -12.26
N PHE A 288 -27.25 -14.39 -13.30
CA PHE A 288 -26.76 -15.72 -13.63
C PHE A 288 -25.99 -16.38 -12.47
N ILE A 289 -25.17 -15.62 -11.75
CA ILE A 289 -24.43 -16.12 -10.57
C ILE A 289 -25.43 -16.55 -9.49
N GLN A 290 -26.40 -15.70 -9.17
CA GLN A 290 -27.40 -15.98 -8.14
C GLN A 290 -28.36 -17.13 -8.49
N SER A 291 -28.66 -17.34 -9.77
CA SER A 291 -29.51 -18.47 -10.18
C SER A 291 -28.85 -19.84 -9.98
N GLN A 292 -27.52 -19.88 -9.83
CA GLN A 292 -26.80 -21.09 -9.46
C GLN A 292 -27.14 -21.59 -8.04
N ASP A 293 -27.72 -20.75 -7.16
CA ASP A 293 -28.16 -21.21 -5.83
C ASP A 293 -29.30 -22.25 -5.91
N TYR A 294 -30.13 -22.18 -6.96
CA TYR A 294 -31.26 -23.09 -7.15
C TYR A 294 -30.87 -24.40 -7.85
N CYS A 295 -29.72 -24.44 -8.52
CA CYS A 295 -29.23 -25.62 -9.23
C CYS A 295 -28.24 -26.40 -8.35
N TYR A 296 -28.71 -27.50 -7.76
CA TYR A 296 -28.00 -28.45 -6.89
C TYR A 296 -26.50 -28.67 -7.23
N ASN A 297 -25.61 -27.85 -6.67
CA ASN A 297 -24.16 -28.02 -6.77
C ASN A 297 -23.49 -27.48 -5.50
N LYS A 298 -22.33 -28.03 -5.12
CA LYS A 298 -21.53 -27.53 -3.99
C LYS A 298 -21.19 -26.02 -4.06
N PHE A 299 -21.34 -25.41 -5.25
CA PHE A 299 -21.18 -23.99 -5.54
C PHE A 299 -22.39 -23.10 -5.16
N SER A 300 -23.57 -23.68 -4.93
CA SER A 300 -24.80 -22.97 -4.48
C SER A 300 -24.72 -22.44 -3.05
N ARG A 301 -23.61 -22.70 -2.34
CA ARG A 301 -23.37 -22.16 -1.00
C ARG A 301 -22.79 -20.75 -1.03
N PHE A 302 -22.28 -20.32 -2.19
CA PHE A 302 -21.47 -19.11 -2.31
C PHE A 302 -22.06 -18.03 -3.22
N SER A 303 -23.20 -18.23 -3.88
CA SER A 303 -23.58 -17.33 -4.97
C SER A 303 -23.87 -15.90 -4.49
N GLY A 304 -24.52 -15.74 -3.33
CA GLY A 304 -24.77 -14.42 -2.73
C GLY A 304 -23.47 -13.71 -2.35
N GLN A 305 -22.53 -14.43 -1.76
CA GLN A 305 -21.20 -13.90 -1.40
C GLN A 305 -20.39 -13.55 -2.66
N LEU A 306 -20.47 -14.37 -3.71
CA LEU A 306 -19.82 -14.09 -5.00
C LEU A 306 -20.45 -12.86 -5.67
N ALA A 307 -21.77 -12.76 -5.72
CA ALA A 307 -22.46 -11.58 -6.23
C ALA A 307 -22.02 -10.29 -5.51
N PHE A 308 -21.86 -10.35 -4.19
CA PHE A 308 -21.29 -9.24 -3.41
C PHE A 308 -19.83 -8.95 -3.75
N ILE A 309 -18.96 -9.97 -3.84
CA ILE A 309 -17.53 -9.79 -4.14
C ILE A 309 -17.31 -9.14 -5.50
N ILE A 310 -18.09 -9.55 -6.51
CA ILE A 310 -17.86 -9.16 -7.91
C ILE A 310 -18.72 -7.94 -8.30
N GLY A 311 -19.88 -7.75 -7.68
CA GLY A 311 -20.88 -6.75 -8.06
C GLY A 311 -20.35 -5.31 -8.04
N PRO A 312 -19.90 -4.76 -6.90
CA PRO A 312 -19.40 -3.39 -6.84
C PRO A 312 -18.19 -3.13 -7.76
N PRO A 313 -17.15 -3.99 -7.84
CA PRO A 313 -16.09 -3.84 -8.83
C PRO A 313 -16.60 -3.85 -10.27
N LEU A 314 -17.57 -4.70 -10.60
CA LEU A 314 -18.14 -4.78 -11.94
C LEU A 314 -18.87 -3.47 -12.32
N ILE A 315 -19.63 -2.87 -11.40
CA ILE A 315 -20.27 -1.55 -11.62
C ILE A 315 -19.23 -0.44 -11.79
N LEU A 316 -18.18 -0.44 -10.98
CA LEU A 316 -17.08 0.52 -11.10
C LEU A 316 -16.34 0.39 -12.44
N GLU A 317 -16.19 -0.84 -12.93
CA GLU A 317 -15.58 -1.10 -14.24
C GLU A 317 -16.46 -0.60 -15.39
N CYS A 318 -17.80 -0.69 -15.26
CA CYS A 318 -18.70 -0.06 -16.22
C CYS A 318 -18.42 1.45 -16.36
N PHE A 319 -18.23 2.15 -15.24
CA PHE A 319 -17.89 3.58 -15.25
C PHE A 319 -16.51 3.84 -15.87
N SER A 320 -15.52 3.00 -15.54
CA SER A 320 -14.17 3.04 -16.10
C SER A 320 -14.19 2.95 -17.63
N LEU A 321 -14.90 1.96 -18.19
CA LEU A 321 -15.03 1.75 -19.64
C LEU A 321 -15.74 2.90 -20.35
N CYS A 322 -16.77 3.51 -19.73
CA CYS A 322 -17.44 4.70 -20.28
C CYS A 322 -16.46 5.86 -20.48
N VAL A 323 -15.59 6.10 -19.50
CA VAL A 323 -14.57 7.14 -19.55
C VAL A 323 -13.53 6.82 -20.63
N VAL A 324 -13.08 5.56 -20.73
CA VAL A 324 -12.12 5.12 -21.76
C VAL A 324 -12.68 5.32 -23.17
N VAL A 325 -13.92 4.89 -23.43
CA VAL A 325 -14.55 5.04 -24.74
C VAL A 325 -14.75 6.51 -25.10
N ARG A 326 -15.13 7.34 -24.12
CA ARG A 326 -15.20 8.79 -24.34
C ARG A 326 -13.85 9.38 -24.75
N MET A 327 -12.78 9.02 -24.04
CA MET A 327 -11.43 9.47 -24.37
C MET A 327 -10.97 8.98 -25.74
N MET A 328 -11.31 7.74 -26.11
CA MET A 328 -11.00 7.14 -27.40
C MET A 328 -11.67 7.91 -28.55
N ILE A 329 -12.97 8.20 -28.44
CA ILE A 329 -13.72 8.93 -29.47
C ILE A 329 -13.24 10.37 -29.61
N MET A 330 -12.94 11.04 -28.50
CA MET A 330 -12.41 12.41 -28.53
C MET A 330 -10.98 12.45 -29.10
N GLY A 331 -10.20 11.37 -28.99
CA GLY A 331 -8.86 11.28 -29.57
C GLY A 331 -7.96 12.44 -29.17
N THR A 332 -7.42 13.14 -30.17
CA THR A 332 -6.54 14.32 -29.99
C THR A 332 -7.26 15.55 -29.48
N LEU A 333 -8.60 15.59 -29.51
CA LEU A 333 -9.40 16.67 -28.94
C LEU A 333 -9.51 16.54 -27.42
N PHE A 334 -9.20 15.39 -26.83
CA PHE A 334 -9.21 15.21 -25.39
C PHE A 334 -7.95 15.82 -24.75
N PRO A 335 -8.06 16.77 -23.80
CA PRO A 335 -6.89 17.41 -23.21
C PRO A 335 -5.96 16.43 -22.49
N ASP A 336 -4.65 16.53 -22.72
CA ASP A 336 -3.65 15.59 -22.17
C ASP A 336 -3.62 15.58 -20.64
N GLU A 337 -3.70 16.75 -19.99
CA GLU A 337 -3.77 16.85 -18.52
C GLU A 337 -4.98 16.10 -17.94
N ARG A 338 -6.13 16.16 -18.64
CA ARG A 338 -7.35 15.48 -18.23
C ARG A 338 -7.23 13.97 -18.45
N ARG A 339 -6.53 13.56 -19.51
CA ARG A 339 -6.24 12.14 -19.78
C ARG A 339 -5.36 11.56 -18.68
N GLU A 340 -4.32 12.29 -18.26
CA GLU A 340 -3.45 11.88 -17.16
C GLU A 340 -4.22 11.76 -15.84
N TRP A 341 -5.06 12.75 -15.52
CA TRP A 341 -5.89 12.71 -14.31
C TRP A 341 -6.80 11.48 -14.27
N TRP A 342 -7.51 11.19 -15.37
CA TRP A 342 -8.35 10.00 -15.49
C TRP A 342 -7.54 8.71 -15.34
N GLY A 343 -6.36 8.63 -15.95
CA GLY A 343 -5.47 7.47 -15.81
C GLY A 343 -5.02 7.24 -14.36
N ARG A 344 -4.64 8.30 -13.64
CA ARG A 344 -4.26 8.21 -12.22
C ARG A 344 -5.43 7.82 -11.33
N MET A 345 -6.60 8.44 -11.52
CA MET A 345 -7.80 8.08 -10.77
C MET A 345 -8.26 6.65 -11.06
N GLY A 346 -8.19 6.22 -12.32
CA GLY A 346 -8.44 4.83 -12.72
C GLY A 346 -7.54 3.87 -11.95
N ALA A 347 -6.23 4.13 -11.86
CA ALA A 347 -5.30 3.30 -11.10
C ALA A 347 -5.61 3.27 -9.59
N VAL A 348 -6.06 4.39 -9.00
CA VAL A 348 -6.50 4.42 -7.60
C VAL A 348 -7.76 3.57 -7.39
N MET A 349 -8.76 3.69 -8.27
CA MET A 349 -9.97 2.87 -8.21
C MET A 349 -9.67 1.38 -8.35
N HIS A 350 -8.83 0.99 -9.31
CA HIS A 350 -8.49 -0.43 -9.52
C HIS A 350 -7.76 -1.04 -8.33
N LYS A 351 -6.87 -0.30 -7.67
CA LYS A 351 -6.25 -0.75 -6.41
C LYS A 351 -7.30 -0.96 -5.32
N ALA A 352 -8.28 -0.07 -5.20
CA ALA A 352 -9.38 -0.21 -4.25
C ALA A 352 -10.25 -1.42 -4.58
N MET A 353 -10.57 -1.66 -5.86
CA MET A 353 -11.32 -2.84 -6.32
C MET A 353 -10.59 -4.15 -6.00
N ILE A 354 -9.28 -4.24 -6.29
CA ILE A 354 -8.49 -5.43 -5.96
C ILE A 354 -8.46 -5.66 -4.44
N GLY A 355 -8.24 -4.59 -3.66
CA GLY A 355 -8.27 -4.67 -2.19
C GLY A 355 -9.63 -5.14 -1.66
N TYR A 356 -10.72 -4.60 -2.20
CA TYR A 356 -12.09 -5.00 -1.87
C TYR A 356 -12.35 -6.47 -2.18
N ILE A 357 -11.95 -6.96 -3.37
CA ILE A 357 -12.10 -8.36 -3.77
C ILE A 357 -11.34 -9.28 -2.80
N LEU A 358 -10.07 -8.96 -2.50
CA LEU A 358 -9.24 -9.77 -1.62
C LEU A 358 -9.79 -9.83 -0.19
N LEU A 359 -10.21 -8.69 0.36
CA LEU A 359 -10.78 -8.62 1.70
C LEU A 359 -12.14 -9.31 1.78
N SER A 360 -13.01 -9.13 0.79
CA SER A 360 -14.33 -9.76 0.75
C SER A 360 -14.26 -11.26 0.53
N PHE A 361 -13.34 -11.73 -0.34
CA PHE A 361 -13.04 -13.15 -0.47
C PHE A 361 -12.50 -13.72 0.84
N GLY A 362 -11.55 -13.02 1.47
CA GLY A 362 -10.97 -13.41 2.76
C GLY A 362 -11.97 -13.44 3.91
N ALA A 363 -12.98 -12.57 3.90
CA ALA A 363 -13.99 -12.49 4.95
C ALA A 363 -15.14 -13.49 4.76
N LEU A 364 -15.56 -13.75 3.52
CA LEU A 364 -16.82 -14.46 3.25
C LEU A 364 -16.64 -15.89 2.72
N ILE A 365 -15.63 -16.11 1.87
CA ILE A 365 -15.43 -17.40 1.19
C ILE A 365 -14.33 -18.22 1.88
N LEU A 366 -13.22 -17.56 2.23
CA LEU A 366 -12.04 -18.21 2.77
C LEU A 366 -12.31 -19.01 4.08
N PRO A 367 -13.09 -18.50 5.06
CA PRO A 367 -13.49 -19.25 6.26
C PRO A 367 -14.08 -20.63 5.95
N GLN A 368 -14.99 -20.66 4.97
CA GLN A 368 -15.72 -21.87 4.58
C GLN A 368 -14.84 -22.85 3.79
N LEU A 369 -13.82 -22.34 3.08
CA LEU A 369 -12.87 -23.18 2.35
C LEU A 369 -11.81 -23.80 3.26
N ILE A 370 -11.49 -23.18 4.40
CA ILE A 370 -10.44 -23.66 5.31
C ILE A 370 -10.69 -25.11 5.75
N TYR A 371 -11.95 -25.51 5.97
CA TYR A 371 -12.34 -26.88 6.33
C TYR A 371 -12.10 -27.93 5.24
N VAL A 372 -11.87 -27.52 3.99
CA VAL A 372 -11.43 -28.42 2.92
C VAL A 372 -9.91 -28.70 3.04
N PHE A 373 -9.18 -27.83 3.71
CA PHE A 373 -7.72 -27.87 3.85
C PHE A 373 -7.22 -28.25 5.28
N THR A 374 -8.11 -28.62 6.21
CA THR A 374 -7.93 -28.55 7.69
C THR A 374 -7.00 -29.55 8.39
N LYS A 375 -6.23 -30.42 7.74
CA LYS A 375 -5.32 -31.30 8.52
C LYS A 375 -4.07 -30.62 9.13
N PRO A 376 -3.61 -29.40 8.76
CA PRO A 376 -2.42 -28.86 9.42
C PRO A 376 -2.50 -27.35 9.78
N LEU A 377 -3.55 -26.88 10.44
CA LEU A 377 -3.64 -25.48 10.90
C LEU A 377 -2.68 -25.13 12.06
N VAL A 378 -2.41 -26.07 12.97
CA VAL A 378 -1.35 -25.92 13.98
C VAL A 378 0.03 -25.84 13.32
N SER A 379 0.20 -26.44 12.13
CA SER A 379 1.43 -26.31 11.33
C SER A 379 1.56 -24.93 10.65
N LEU A 380 0.46 -24.23 10.38
CA LEU A 380 0.48 -22.93 9.70
C LEU A 380 1.03 -21.83 10.60
N ALA A 381 0.71 -21.83 11.90
CA ALA A 381 1.30 -20.88 12.85
C ALA A 381 2.80 -21.15 13.08
N GLY A 382 3.20 -22.42 13.23
CA GLY A 382 4.61 -22.82 13.37
C GLY A 382 5.43 -22.61 12.09
N GLY A 383 4.85 -22.92 10.93
CA GLY A 383 5.43 -22.69 9.62
C GLY A 383 5.54 -21.21 9.27
N TRP A 384 4.57 -20.39 9.68
CA TRP A 384 4.60 -18.93 9.54
C TRP A 384 5.76 -18.31 10.32
N LEU A 385 5.94 -18.70 11.59
CA LEU A 385 7.06 -18.23 12.41
C LEU A 385 8.42 -18.65 11.80
N ALA A 386 8.48 -19.87 11.26
CA ALA A 386 9.66 -20.38 10.56
C ALA A 386 9.95 -19.63 9.25
N ILE A 387 8.93 -19.28 8.46
CA ILE A 387 9.08 -18.49 7.22
C ILE A 387 9.55 -17.07 7.54
N VAL A 388 8.98 -16.41 8.56
CA VAL A 388 9.39 -15.08 8.99
C VAL A 388 10.84 -15.10 9.51
N LEU A 389 11.18 -16.05 10.38
CA LEU A 389 12.55 -16.21 10.89
C LEU A 389 13.54 -16.51 9.76
N TRP A 390 13.16 -17.34 8.80
CA TRP A 390 13.98 -17.66 7.62
C TRP A 390 14.17 -16.43 6.71
N ALA A 391 13.11 -15.68 6.42
CA ALA A 391 13.17 -14.47 5.60
C ALA A 391 14.01 -13.36 6.26
N VAL A 392 13.84 -13.16 7.57
CA VAL A 392 14.65 -12.21 8.35
C VAL A 392 16.12 -12.64 8.34
N ARG A 393 16.42 -13.90 8.66
CA ARG A 393 17.80 -14.43 8.67
C ARG A 393 18.48 -14.28 7.31
N THR A 394 17.78 -14.56 6.22
CA THR A 394 18.32 -14.47 4.85
C THR A 394 18.52 -13.02 4.41
N ALA A 395 17.61 -12.11 4.76
CA ALA A 395 17.79 -10.67 4.50
C ALA A 395 19.04 -10.11 5.18
N TYR A 396 19.27 -10.44 6.46
CA TYR A 396 20.48 -10.04 7.20
C TYR A 396 21.76 -10.72 6.70
N ALA A 397 21.67 -11.92 6.12
CA ALA A 397 22.82 -12.59 5.51
C ALA A 397 23.22 -11.97 4.15
N SER A 398 22.25 -11.46 3.39
CA SER A 398 22.49 -10.86 2.06
C SER A 398 23.20 -9.50 2.11
N SER A 399 23.05 -8.73 3.20
CA SER A 399 23.71 -7.43 3.37
C SER A 399 25.21 -7.53 3.69
N ALA A 400 25.74 -8.73 3.94
CA ALA A 400 27.15 -8.96 4.27
C ALA A 400 28.05 -9.27 3.06
N ASN A 401 27.50 -9.52 1.86
CA ASN A 401 28.30 -9.84 0.67
C ASN A 401 27.61 -9.37 -0.62
N PRO A 402 27.95 -8.18 -1.16
CA PRO A 402 27.34 -7.66 -2.38
C PRO A 402 27.94 -8.23 -3.68
N SER A 403 28.92 -9.15 -3.60
CA SER A 403 29.58 -9.70 -4.79
C SER A 403 29.15 -11.14 -5.09
N LYS A 404 28.29 -11.24 -6.12
CA LYS A 404 28.16 -12.29 -7.14
C LYS A 404 26.69 -12.66 -7.36
N GLY A 405 26.17 -12.12 -8.45
CA GLY A 405 24.91 -12.55 -9.03
C GLY A 405 24.95 -14.01 -9.45
N LYS A 406 23.96 -14.76 -8.97
CA LYS A 406 23.16 -15.69 -9.75
C LYS A 406 21.77 -15.65 -9.11
N SER A 407 20.76 -15.23 -9.87
CA SER A 407 19.36 -15.24 -9.43
C SER A 407 18.90 -16.68 -9.23
N GLY A 408 19.21 -17.24 -8.06
CA GLY A 408 18.80 -18.57 -7.67
C GLY A 408 17.36 -18.59 -7.18
N ILE A 409 16.81 -19.79 -7.01
CA ILE A 409 15.50 -20.03 -6.38
C ILE A 409 15.37 -19.26 -5.04
N LYS A 410 16.47 -19.05 -4.32
CA LYS A 410 16.52 -18.27 -3.08
C LYS A 410 16.12 -16.79 -3.26
N ASP A 411 16.55 -16.12 -4.34
CA ASP A 411 16.21 -14.71 -4.57
C ASP A 411 14.73 -14.54 -4.96
N VAL A 412 14.19 -15.52 -5.70
CA VAL A 412 12.76 -15.59 -6.02
C VAL A 412 11.94 -15.82 -4.74
N LEU A 413 12.36 -16.75 -3.88
CA LEU A 413 11.70 -17.02 -2.61
C LEU A 413 11.72 -15.79 -1.67
N ILE A 414 12.82 -15.05 -1.61
CA ILE A 414 12.91 -13.81 -0.81
C ILE A 414 11.92 -12.76 -1.33
N LYS A 415 11.79 -12.61 -2.67
CA LYS A 415 10.80 -11.70 -3.26
C LYS A 415 9.35 -12.15 -3.03
N LEU A 416 9.11 -13.46 -2.93
CA LEU A 416 7.78 -14.03 -2.69
C LEU A 416 7.38 -14.03 -1.21
N ALA A 417 8.33 -13.97 -0.28
CA ALA A 417 8.08 -14.07 1.15
C ALA A 417 7.03 -13.07 1.69
N PRO A 418 7.03 -11.77 1.30
CA PRO A 418 6.00 -10.84 1.76
C PRO A 418 4.59 -11.21 1.28
N TYR A 419 4.46 -11.75 0.07
CA TYR A 419 3.16 -12.17 -0.47
C TYR A 419 2.65 -13.43 0.22
N LEU A 420 3.54 -14.41 0.44
CA LEU A 420 3.21 -15.62 1.20
C LEU A 420 2.80 -15.27 2.64
N PHE A 421 3.49 -14.32 3.26
CA PHE A 421 3.12 -13.76 4.56
C PHE A 421 1.69 -13.22 4.54
N MET A 422 1.34 -12.37 3.56
CA MET A 422 -0.01 -11.81 3.47
C MET A 422 -1.09 -12.88 3.27
N VAL A 423 -0.83 -13.91 2.45
CA VAL A 423 -1.77 -15.02 2.23
C VAL A 423 -2.01 -15.80 3.52
N ILE A 424 -0.94 -16.19 4.23
CA ILE A 424 -1.07 -16.92 5.50
C ILE A 424 -1.73 -16.04 6.57
N PHE A 425 -1.40 -14.75 6.59
CA PHE A 425 -1.98 -13.79 7.52
C PHE A 425 -3.49 -13.61 7.28
N LEU A 426 -3.92 -13.53 6.02
CA LEU A 426 -5.34 -13.49 5.64
C LEU A 426 -6.07 -14.79 6.02
N LEU A 427 -5.45 -15.95 5.79
CA LEU A 427 -5.97 -17.26 6.20
C LEU A 427 -6.17 -17.35 7.73
N LEU A 428 -5.19 -16.85 8.50
CA LEU A 428 -5.28 -16.83 9.95
C LEU A 428 -6.43 -15.93 10.43
N GLY A 429 -6.56 -14.72 9.86
CA GLY A 429 -7.68 -13.82 10.18
C GLY A 429 -9.04 -14.42 9.82
N ALA A 430 -9.15 -15.06 8.66
CA ALA A 430 -10.37 -15.75 8.22
C ALA A 430 -10.74 -16.91 9.16
N TYR A 431 -9.77 -17.71 9.58
CA TYR A 431 -9.97 -18.79 10.56
C TYR A 431 -10.44 -18.26 11.91
N ILE A 432 -9.80 -17.21 12.43
CA ILE A 432 -10.20 -16.60 13.71
C ILE A 432 -11.61 -16.06 13.62
N LEU A 433 -11.97 -15.40 12.52
CA LEU A 433 -13.32 -14.87 12.31
C LEU A 433 -14.37 -15.98 12.31
N ASP A 434 -14.10 -17.10 11.64
CA ASP A 434 -14.98 -18.27 11.61
C ASP A 434 -15.24 -18.88 12.99
N VAL A 435 -14.20 -18.94 13.83
CA VAL A 435 -14.32 -19.45 15.21
C VAL A 435 -15.13 -18.51 16.11
N LEU A 436 -15.18 -17.22 15.78
CA LEU A 436 -15.86 -16.19 16.57
C LEU A 436 -17.33 -15.96 16.15
N GLN A 437 -17.73 -16.41 14.95
CA GLN A 437 -19.11 -16.34 14.44
C GLN A 437 -19.91 -17.58 14.84
#